data_AF-A0A350HZP2-F1
#
_entry.id   AF-A0A350HZP2-F1
#
_cell.length_a   1.000
_cell.length_b   1.000
_cell.length_c   1.000
_cell.angle_alpha   90.00
_cell.angle_beta   90.00
_cell.angle_gamma   90.00
#
_symmetry.space_group_name_H-M   'P 1'
#
loop_
_entity.id
_entity.type
_entity.pdbx_description
1 polymer ?
#
loop_
_entity_poly.entity_id
_entity_poly.type
_entity_poly.pdbx_seq_one_letter_code
_entity_poly.pdbx_strand_id
1 'polypeptide(L)' 'NRPKLVLADEPTGNLDRQHAMTALQLIREVCKANGAALLLVSHDRHILKSFDHCWDLATINKASKEADQ' A
#
# COMPACT_ATOMS: atom_id res chain seq x y z
N ASN A 1 16.04 -9.70 9.78
CA ASN A 1 14.61 -10.11 9.65
C ASN A 1 14.24 -10.14 8.18
N ARG A 2 13.66 -11.25 7.68
CA ARG A 2 13.17 -11.41 6.30
C ARG A 2 11.64 -11.62 6.33
N PRO A 3 10.86 -10.55 6.57
CA PRO A 3 9.42 -10.69 6.76
C PRO A 3 8.76 -11.21 5.48
N LYS A 4 7.66 -11.94 5.63
CA LYS A 4 6.84 -12.40 4.49
C LYS A 4 5.81 -11.38 4.04
N LEU A 5 5.55 -10.35 4.85
CA LEU A 5 4.59 -9.29 4.60
C LEU A 5 5.15 -7.96 5.11
N VAL A 6 5.03 -6.92 4.30
CA VAL A 6 5.29 -5.53 4.66
C VAL A 6 3.96 -4.78 4.62
N LEU A 7 3.63 -4.11 5.72
CA LEU A 7 2.48 -3.22 5.84
C LEU A 7 2.98 -1.78 5.75
N ALA A 8 2.41 -0.99 4.85
CA ALA A 8 2.79 0.40 4.64
C ALA A 8 1.54 1.28 4.59
N ASP A 9 1.32 2.05 5.65
CA ASP A 9 0.21 3.01 5.76
C ASP A 9 0.70 4.40 5.36
N GLU A 10 0.18 4.93 4.26
CA GLU A 10 0.56 6.23 3.66
C GLU A 10 2.09 6.49 3.64
N PRO A 11 2.92 5.57 3.13
CA PRO A 11 4.38 5.63 3.29
C PRO A 11 5.05 6.81 2.58
N THR A 12 4.32 7.50 1.70
CA THR A 12 4.83 8.61 0.87
C THR A 12 4.14 9.94 1.15
N GLY A 13 3.31 10.05 2.19
CA GLY A 13 2.45 11.24 2.42
C GLY A 13 3.19 12.58 2.57
N ASN A 14 4.45 12.57 3.02
CA ASN A 14 5.27 13.77 3.20
C ASN A 14 6.28 14.03 2.07
N LEU A 15 6.20 13.28 0.97
CA LEU A 15 7.12 13.40 -0.15
C LEU A 15 6.45 14.10 -1.33
N ASP A 16 7.23 14.84 -2.12
CA ASP A 16 6.78 15.24 -3.45
C ASP A 16 6.61 14.00 -4.34
N ARG A 17 5.89 14.20 -5.46
CA ARG A 17 5.54 13.11 -6.38
C ARG A 17 6.74 12.33 -6.88
N GLN A 18 7.86 12.99 -7.16
CA GLN A 18 9.05 12.33 -7.70
C GLN A 18 9.70 11.44 -6.63
N HIS A 19 9.88 11.98 -5.42
CA HIS A 19 10.44 11.23 -4.30
C HIS A 19 9.51 10.10 -3.82
N ALA A 20 8.19 10.31 -3.85
CA ALA A 20 7.20 9.27 -3.55
C ALA A 20 7.34 8.06 -4.48
N MET A 21 7.45 8.30 -5.79
CA MET A 21 7.63 7.24 -6.78
C MET A 21 8.93 6.47 -6.58
N THR A 22 10.04 7.18 -6.31
CA THR A 22 11.34 6.57 -6.02
C THR A 22 11.27 5.70 -4.76
N ALA A 23 10.68 6.21 -3.67
CA ALA A 23 10.53 5.47 -2.42
C ALA A 23 9.69 4.18 -2.61
N LEU A 24 8.57 4.28 -3.33
CA LEU A 24 7.73 3.13 -3.64
C LEU A 24 8.46 2.08 -4.48
N GLN A 25 9.23 2.52 -5.47
CA GLN A 25 10.03 1.62 -6.28
C GLN A 25 11.02 0.83 -5.41
N LEU A 26 11.75 1.52 -4.52
CA LEU A 26 12.70 0.89 -3.61
C LEU A 26 12.02 -0.12 -2.67
N ILE A 27 10.87 0.24 -2.09
CA ILE A 27 10.10 -0.67 -1.21
C ILE A 27 9.70 -1.93 -1.98
N ARG A 28 9.22 -1.79 -3.22
CA ARG A 28 8.81 -2.93 -4.07
C ARG A 28 9.99 -3.82 -4.42
N GLU A 29 11.14 -3.25 -4.78
CA GLU A 29 12.36 -3.99 -5.09
C GLU A 29 12.83 -4.81 -3.88
N VAL A 30 12.83 -4.22 -2.69
CA VAL A 30 13.18 -4.91 -1.44
C VAL A 30 12.19 -6.05 -1.14
N CYS A 31 10.88 -5.82 -1.30
CA CYS A 31 9.87 -6.86 -1.10
C CYS A 31 10.08 -8.02 -2.07
N LYS A 32 10.30 -7.73 -3.36
CA LYS A 32 10.55 -8.73 -4.40
C LYS A 32 11.81 -9.54 -4.12
N ALA A 33 12.91 -8.88 -3.75
CA ALA A 33 14.18 -9.54 -3.44
C ALA A 33 14.08 -10.48 -2.22
N ASN A 34 13.18 -10.18 -1.27
CA ASN A 34 12.97 -10.99 -0.08
C ASN A 34 11.81 -11.99 -0.20
N GLY A 35 11.08 -12.01 -1.33
CA GLY A 35 9.87 -12.82 -1.49
C GLY A 35 8.79 -12.44 -0.48
N ALA A 36 8.64 -11.15 -0.20
CA ALA A 36 7.65 -10.59 0.69
C ALA A 36 6.48 -9.99 -0.09
N ALA A 37 5.26 -10.16 0.43
CA ALA A 37 4.11 -9.40 -0.03
C ALA A 37 4.17 -7.96 0.50
N LEU A 38 3.63 -7.02 -0.26
CA LEU A 38 3.47 -5.62 0.15
C LEU A 38 1.97 -5.29 0.19
N LEU A 39 1.47 -4.91 1.36
CA LEU A 39 0.15 -4.31 1.52
C LEU A 39 0.34 -2.83 1.81
N LEU A 40 -0.17 -2.00 0.90
CA LEU A 40 -0.05 -0.55 0.98
C LEU A 40 -1.43 0.08 1.07
N VAL A 41 -1.57 1.05 1.99
CA VAL A 41 -2.74 1.92 2.09
C VAL A 41 -2.35 3.29 1.59
N SER A 42 -3.11 3.83 0.64
CA SER A 42 -2.94 5.21 0.20
C SER A 42 -4.21 5.81 -0.38
N HIS A 43 -4.36 7.12 -0.26
CA HIS A 43 -5.35 7.92 -0.98
C HIS A 43 -4.89 8.36 -2.38
N ASP A 44 -3.61 8.20 -2.73
CA ASP A 44 -3.08 8.60 -4.05
C ASP A 44 -3.39 7.56 -5.14
N ARG A 45 -4.39 7.87 -5.98
CA ARG A 45 -4.81 7.02 -7.11
C ARG A 45 -3.71 6.79 -8.16
N HIS A 46 -2.74 7.70 -8.31
CA HIS A 46 -1.62 7.50 -9.24
C HIS A 46 -0.70 6.39 -8.76
N ILE A 47 -0.40 6.37 -7.46
CA ILE A 47 0.36 5.30 -6.81
C ILE A 47 -0.39 3.98 -6.91
N LEU A 48 -1.68 3.96 -6.55
CA LEU A 48 -2.50 2.75 -6.54
C LEU A 48 -2.60 2.07 -7.92
N LYS A 49 -2.60 2.84 -9.01
CA LYS A 49 -2.60 2.31 -10.39
C LYS A 49 -1.36 1.47 -10.75
N SER A 50 -0.29 1.56 -9.96
CA SER A 50 0.94 0.78 -10.19
C SER A 50 0.91 -0.62 -9.55
N PHE A 51 -0.16 -0.98 -8.84
CA PHE A 51 -0.34 -2.25 -8.14
C PHE A 51 -1.25 -3.19 -8.93
N ASP A 52 -0.96 -4.49 -8.83
CA ASP A 52 -1.75 -5.55 -9.49
C ASP A 52 -3.14 -5.73 -8.85
N HIS A 53 -3.22 -5.48 -7.54
CA HIS A 53 -4.44 -5.61 -6.76
C HIS A 53 -4.73 -4.31 -6.02
N CYS A 54 -5.90 -3.74 -6.25
CA CYS A 54 -6.39 -2.53 -5.58
C CYS A 54 -7.83 -2.77 -5.15
N TRP A 55 -8.08 -2.68 -3.84
CA TRP A 55 -9.40 -2.81 -3.25
C TRP A 55 -9.76 -1.51 -2.52
N ASP A 56 -11.00 -1.08 -2.67
CA ASP A 56 -11.53 0.04 -1.89
C ASP A 56 -11.84 -0.44 -0.47
N LEU A 57 -11.30 0.25 0.54
CA LEU A 57 -11.52 -0.09 1.94
C LEU A 57 -13.01 -0.11 2.30
N ALA A 58 -13.83 0.80 1.75
CA ALA A 58 -15.27 0.83 2.00
C ALA A 58 -15.98 -0.43 1.50
N THR A 59 -15.45 -1.10 0.48
CA THR A 59 -16.04 -2.34 -0.06
C THR A 59 -15.75 -3.55 0.82
N ILE A 60 -14.58 -3.58 1.47
CA ILE A 60 -14.10 -4.71 2.26
C ILE A 60 -14.32 -4.56 3.77
N ASN A 61 -14.51 -3.32 4.26
CA ASN A 61 -14.68 -3.05 5.68
C ASN A 61 -16.07 -3.50 6.15
N LYS A 62 -16.13 -4.65 6.81
CA LYS A 62 -17.35 -5.20 7.42
C LYS A 62 -17.70 -4.53 8.76
N ALA A 63 -16.69 -4.03 9.49
CA ALA A 63 -16.90 -3.39 10.78
C ALA A 63 -17.74 -2.10 10.65
N SER A 64 -17.58 -1.35 9.55
CA SER A 64 -18.43 -0.18 9.27
C SER A 64 -19.89 -0.56 9.01
N LYS A 65 -20.16 -1.75 8.45
CA LYS A 65 -21.52 -2.20 8.10
C LYS A 65 -22.31 -2.73 9.31
N GLU A 66 -21.60 -3.16 10.34
CA GLU A 66 -22.18 -3.63 11.61
C GLU A 66 -22.47 -2.46 12.57
N ALA A 67 -21.78 -1.33 12.43
CA ALA A 67 -22.00 -0.13 13.25
C ALA A 67 -23.21 0.72 12.79
N ASP A 68 -23.63 0.58 11.54
CA ASP A 68 -24.80 1.27 10.97
C ASP A 68 -26.11 0.45 11.09
N GLN A 69 -26.07 -0.73 11.73
CA GLN A 69 -27.23 -1.59 12.05
C GLN A 69 -27.61 -1.48 13.53
#